data_AF-A0A961GNA0-F1
#
_entry.id   AF-A0A961GNA0-F1
#
_cell.length_a   1.000
_cell.length_b   1.000
_cell.length_c   1.000
_cell.angle_alpha   90.00
_cell.angle_beta   90.00
_cell.angle_gamma   90.00
#
_symmetry.space_group_name_H-M   'P 1'
#
loop_
_entity.id
_entity.type
_entity.pdbx_description
1 polymer ?
#
loop_
_entity_poly.entity_id
_entity_poly.type
_entity_poly.pdbx_seq_one_letter_code
_entity_poly.pdbx_strand_id
1 'polypeptide(L)' 'MPDGAFVDLGDNDFRLKWSGGLHRWTPAGYVDPVDPGDLGVDDAEVLTPRTTLAALRNGYVPTVHESAQQL' A
#
# COMPACT_ATOMS: atom_id res chain seq x y z
N MET A 1 -2.80 3.30 8.81
CA MET A 1 -1.57 2.63 8.30
C MET A 1 -0.71 3.69 7.61
N PRO A 2 0.63 3.72 7.78
CA PRO A 2 1.47 4.72 7.10
C PRO A 2 1.59 4.41 5.60
N ASP A 3 1.88 5.42 4.80
CA ASP A 3 2.27 5.23 3.40
C ASP A 3 3.57 4.42 3.31
N GLY A 4 3.67 3.58 2.27
CA GLY A 4 4.75 2.60 2.11
C GLY A 4 4.44 1.22 2.68
N ALA A 5 3.32 1.07 3.40
CA ALA A 5 2.89 -0.24 3.87
C ALA A 5 2.24 -1.05 2.74
N PHE A 6 2.52 -2.35 2.75
CA PHE A 6 1.94 -3.34 1.85
C PHE A 6 0.97 -4.22 2.60
N VAL A 7 -0.18 -4.49 1.98
CA VAL A 7 -1.25 -5.32 2.54
C VAL A 7 -1.68 -6.39 1.54
N ASP A 8 -2.17 -7.51 2.07
CA ASP A 8 -2.93 -8.53 1.36
C ASP A 8 -4.40 -8.39 1.75
N LEU A 9 -5.27 -8.19 0.76
CA LEU A 9 -6.73 -8.12 0.93
C LEU A 9 -7.42 -9.48 0.74
N GLY A 10 -6.64 -10.55 0.54
CA GLY A 10 -7.14 -11.86 0.15
C GLY A 10 -7.17 -12.03 -1.37
N ASP A 11 -7.43 -13.26 -1.82
CA ASP A 11 -7.58 -13.62 -3.24
C ASP A 11 -6.43 -13.14 -4.15
N ASN A 12 -5.21 -13.09 -3.60
CA ASN A 12 -4.00 -12.65 -4.30
C ASN A 12 -4.09 -11.16 -4.74
N ASP A 13 -4.83 -10.34 -4.00
CA ASP A 13 -4.90 -8.88 -4.15
C ASP A 13 -3.97 -8.17 -3.16
N PHE A 14 -2.75 -7.89 -3.63
CA PHE A 14 -1.75 -7.18 -2.84
C PHE A 14 -1.72 -5.71 -3.20
N ARG A 15 -1.76 -4.84 -2.19
CA ARG A 15 -1.84 -3.39 -2.40
C ARG A 15 -0.82 -2.62 -1.59
N LEU A 16 -0.28 -1.56 -2.21
CA LEU A 16 0.53 -0.54 -1.55
C LEU A 16 -0.37 0.58 -1.02
N LYS A 17 -0.23 0.91 0.25
CA LYS A 17 -0.78 2.16 0.81
C LYS A 17 0.10 3.33 0.39
N TRP A 18 -0.45 4.25 -0.39
CA TRP A 18 0.28 5.41 -0.88
C TRP A 18 -0.65 6.58 -1.20
N SER A 19 -0.30 7.80 -0.73
CA SER A 19 -1.00 9.05 -1.04
C SER A 19 -2.52 8.95 -0.90
N GLY A 20 -2.99 8.49 0.26
CA GLY A 20 -4.44 8.34 0.52
C GLY A 20 -5.06 7.06 -0.03
N GLY A 21 -4.59 6.52 -1.16
CA GLY A 21 -5.13 5.30 -1.78
C GLY A 21 -4.45 3.98 -1.39
N LEU A 22 -5.05 2.89 -1.89
CA LEU A 22 -4.49 1.54 -1.98
C LEU A 22 -4.29 1.17 -3.45
N HIS A 23 -3.05 0.98 -3.85
CA HIS A 23 -2.68 0.75 -5.24
C HIS A 23 -2.36 -0.73 -5.45
N ARG A 24 -3.04 -1.38 -6.36
CA ARG A 24 -2.84 -2.80 -6.66
C ARG A 24 -1.46 -3.02 -7.24
N TRP A 25 -0.75 -4.01 -6.71
CA TRP A 25 0.57 -4.37 -7.20
C TRP A 25 0.48 -5.28 -8.42
N THR A 26 1.34 -5.03 -9.40
CA THR A 26 1.63 -5.92 -10.52
C THR A 26 3.14 -5.92 -10.78
N PRO A 27 3.68 -6.90 -11.53
CA PRO A 27 5.08 -6.88 -11.95
C PRO A 27 5.48 -5.64 -12.76
N ALA A 28 4.53 -5.01 -13.46
CA ALA A 28 4.77 -3.81 -14.27
C ALA A 28 4.68 -2.50 -13.45
N GLY A 29 4.21 -2.57 -12.20
CA GLY A 29 4.01 -1.42 -11.35
C GLY A 29 2.68 -1.42 -10.61
N TYR A 30 2.34 -0.28 -10.05
CA TYR A 30 1.15 -0.04 -9.27
C TYR A 30 0.02 0.53 -10.14
N VAL A 31 -1.18 -0.02 -9.98
CA VAL A 31 -2.36 0.32 -10.78
C VAL A 31 -3.61 0.39 -9.90
N ASP A 32 -4.73 0.81 -10.49
CA ASP A 32 -6.07 0.79 -9.88
C ASP A 32 -6.10 1.36 -8.44
N PRO A 33 -5.72 2.63 -8.25
CA PRO A 33 -5.84 3.27 -6.95
C PRO A 33 -7.30 3.29 -6.52
N VAL A 34 -7.56 2.80 -5.32
CA VAL A 34 -8.89 2.86 -4.70
C VAL A 34 -8.80 3.54 -3.34
N ASP A 35 -9.86 4.24 -2.96
CA ASP A 35 -10.01 4.66 -1.57
C ASP A 35 -10.20 3.42 -0.70
N PRO A 36 -9.48 3.29 0.43
CA PRO A 36 -9.70 2.20 1.36
C PRO A 36 -11.17 2.00 1.78
N GLY A 37 -11.95 3.08 1.86
CA GLY A 37 -13.38 3.02 2.22
C GLY A 37 -14.27 2.37 1.17
N ASP A 38 -13.84 2.32 -0.09
CA ASP A 38 -14.62 1.80 -1.21
C ASP A 38 -14.42 0.29 -1.45
N LEU A 39 -13.40 -0.31 -0.82
CA LEU A 39 -13.05 -1.72 -1.04
C LEU A 39 -14.06 -2.72 -0.45
N GLY A 40 -14.89 -2.29 0.50
CA GLY A 40 -15.83 -3.19 1.21
C GLY A 40 -15.11 -4.31 1.97
N VAL A 41 -13.85 -4.10 2.35
CA VAL A 41 -13.00 -5.03 3.09
C VAL A 41 -12.79 -4.49 4.50
N ASP A 42 -13.12 -5.30 5.51
CA ASP A 42 -13.04 -4.90 6.92
C ASP A 42 -11.67 -5.19 7.56
N ASP A 43 -10.92 -6.14 6.99
CA ASP A 43 -9.61 -6.56 7.48
C ASP A 43 -8.62 -6.87 6.36
N ALA A 44 -7.34 -6.66 6.64
CA ALA A 44 -6.25 -6.92 5.70
C ALA A 44 -5.01 -7.41 6.45
N GLU A 45 -4.28 -8.34 5.86
CA GLU A 45 -3.00 -8.77 6.40
C GLU A 45 -1.90 -7.77 6.03
N VAL A 46 -1.19 -7.24 7.02
CA VAL A 46 -0.07 -6.34 6.75
C VAL A 46 1.19 -7.15 6.50
N LEU A 47 1.66 -7.14 5.26
CA LEU A 47 2.86 -7.87 4.83
C LEU A 47 4.15 -7.14 5.20
N THR A 48 4.10 -5.82 5.37
CA THR A 48 5.27 -5.03 5.75
C THR A 48 5.69 -5.34 7.19
N PRO A 49 6.97 -5.73 7.44
CA PRO A 49 7.45 -6.01 8.78
C PRO A 49 7.25 -4.86 9.77
N ARG A 50 6.99 -5.21 11.04
CA ARG A 50 6.73 -4.25 12.13
C ARG A 50 7.83 -3.19 12.28
N THR A 51 9.10 -3.55 12.06
CA THR A 51 10.25 -2.63 12.13
C THR A 51 10.21 -1.58 11.02
N THR A 52 9.89 -1.97 9.79
CA THR A 52 9.70 -1.06 8.66
C THR A 52 8.53 -0.11 8.91
N LEU A 53 7.40 -0.63 9.39
CA LEU A 53 6.25 0.20 9.78
C LEU A 53 6.61 1.22 10.87
N ALA A 54 7.47 0.84 11.82
CA ALA A 54 7.94 1.75 12.85
C ALA A 54 8.80 2.88 12.27
N ALA A 55 9.71 2.58 11.34
CA ALA A 55 10.50 3.59 10.65
C ALA A 55 9.60 4.57 9.87
N LEU A 56 8.65 4.06 9.08
CA LEU A 56 7.70 4.88 8.30
C LEU A 56 6.90 5.82 9.21
N ARG A 57 6.41 5.32 10.35
CA ARG A 57 5.69 6.15 11.36
C ARG A 57 6.57 7.22 12.01
N ASN A 58 7.89 7.07 11.99
CA ASN A 58 8.86 8.03 12.52
C ASN A 58 9.44 8.95 11.43
N GLY A 59 8.78 9.07 10.28
CA GLY A 59 9.11 10.06 9.26
C GLY A 59 10.09 9.59 8.18
N TYR A 60 10.46 8.30 8.16
CA TYR A 60 11.15 7.76 6.99
C TYR A 60 10.20 7.72 5.79
N VAL A 61 10.61 8.33 4.69
CA VAL A 61 9.83 8.37 3.45
C VAL A 61 10.37 7.31 2.50
N PRO A 62 9.56 6.34 2.05
CA PRO A 62 10.00 5.31 1.13
C PRO A 62 10.03 5.84 -0.31
N THR A 63 11.00 5.36 -1.09
CA THR A 63 10.99 5.56 -2.54
C THR A 63 10.01 4.57 -3.16
N VAL A 64 9.16 5.05 -4.06
CA VAL A 64 8.20 4.23 -4.80
C VAL A 64 8.53 4.24 -6.30
N HIS A 65 8.13 3.17 -6.99
CA HIS A 65 8.21 3.10 -8.44
C HIS A 65 7.39 4.23 -9.10
N GLU A 66 7.81 4.70 -10.27
CA GLU A 66 7.21 5.86 -10.95
C GLU A 66 5.70 5.72 -11.20
N SER A 67 5.22 4.49 -11.40
CA SER A 67 3.80 4.17 -11.57
C SER A 67 2.92 4.60 -10.37
N ALA A 68 3.49 4.73 -9.17
CA ALA A 68 2.76 5.19 -7.97
C ALA A 68 2.90 6.71 -7.74
N GLN A 69 3.72 7.41 -8.53
CA GLN A 69 3.94 8.85 -8.42
C GLN A 69 3.05 9.67 -9.37
N GLN A 70 2.43 9.02 -10.35
CA GLN A 70 1.75 9.67 -11.48
C GLN A 70 0.22 9.82 -11.29
N LEU A 71 -0.28 9.74 -10.05
CA LEU A 71 -1.72 9.79 -9.73
C LEU A 71 -2.07 11.00 -8.87
#